data_AF-A0A1G3UK41-F1
#
_entry.id   AF-A0A1G3UK41-F1
#
_cell.length_a   1.000
_cell.length_b   1.000
_cell.length_c   1.000
_cell.angle_alpha   90.00
_cell.angle_beta   90.00
_cell.angle_gamma   90.00
#
_symmetry.space_group_name_H-M   'P 1'
#
loop_
_entity.id
_entity.type
_entity.pdbx_description
1 polymer ?
#
loop_
_entity_poly.entity_id
_entity_poly.type
_entity_poly.pdbx_seq_one_letter_code
_entity_poly.pdbx_strand_id
1 'polypeptide(L)'
;IAEGCRQSECALIGGETAEMPGMYSHNDYDLAGFAVGVAEKSEMDRVSMVRAGHKLIALPSSGLHSNGFSLARKVLFEKMGMKFEDDFNGKPLIETLLTPTRIYVKTFKELKNHIVALAHITGGGIVENLPRVLPENLRAEIKKDAIKVLPIFELLSQHVEENEMYRAFNMGVGMILVVKDEDVATVLSKSDGYLIGEIKEGKREAVLI
;
A
#
# COMPACT_ATOMS: atom_id res chain seq x y z
N ILE A 1 -6.42 -11.96 -12.88
CA ILE A 1 -5.65 -11.15 -13.85
C ILE A 1 -6.56 -10.26 -14.68
N ALA A 2 -7.42 -10.80 -15.55
CA ALA A 2 -8.28 -10.01 -16.44
C ALA A 2 -9.10 -8.92 -15.74
N GLU A 3 -9.73 -9.23 -14.60
CA GLU A 3 -10.48 -8.23 -13.82
C GLU A 3 -9.56 -7.12 -13.27
N GLY A 4 -8.33 -7.45 -12.88
CA GLY A 4 -7.33 -6.44 -12.48
C GLY A 4 -6.95 -5.50 -13.64
N CYS A 5 -6.80 -6.04 -14.85
CA CYS A 5 -6.59 -5.23 -16.06
C CYS A 5 -7.78 -4.30 -16.31
N ARG A 6 -9.01 -4.81 -16.14
CA ARG A 6 -10.25 -4.04 -16.32
C ARG A 6 -10.39 -2.91 -15.30
N GLN A 7 -10.04 -3.16 -14.03
CA GLN A 7 -9.99 -2.13 -12.99
C GLN A 7 -8.91 -1.08 -13.24
N SER A 8 -7.77 -1.50 -13.79
CA SER A 8 -6.63 -0.65 -14.14
C SER A 8 -6.81 0.08 -15.47
N GLU A 9 -7.88 -0.19 -16.21
CA GLU A 9 -8.11 0.35 -17.56
C GLU A 9 -6.95 0.07 -18.53
N CYS A 10 -6.30 -1.09 -18.38
CA CYS A 10 -5.21 -1.53 -19.25
C CYS A 10 -5.61 -2.75 -20.09
N ALA A 11 -4.93 -2.92 -21.23
CA ALA A 11 -5.11 -4.09 -22.08
C ALA A 11 -4.28 -5.28 -21.55
N LEU A 12 -4.90 -6.46 -21.53
CA LEU A 12 -4.18 -7.73 -21.32
C LEU A 12 -3.69 -8.25 -22.67
N ILE A 13 -2.42 -8.03 -22.97
CA ILE A 13 -1.83 -8.30 -24.30
C ILE A 13 -1.34 -9.73 -24.49
N GLY A 14 -1.16 -10.49 -23.40
CA GLY A 14 -0.67 -11.86 -23.44
C GLY A 14 -0.26 -12.35 -22.05
N GLY A 15 0.11 -13.63 -21.97
CA GLY A 15 0.62 -14.31 -20.80
C GLY A 15 1.24 -15.64 -21.19
N GLU A 16 2.01 -16.24 -20.29
CA GLU A 16 2.66 -17.53 -20.50
C GLU A 16 2.49 -18.42 -19.26
N THR A 17 2.53 -19.73 -19.46
CA THR A 17 2.55 -20.74 -18.39
C THR A 17 3.75 -21.64 -18.56
N ALA A 18 4.40 -22.02 -17.45
CA ALA A 18 5.50 -22.97 -17.45
C ALA A 18 5.32 -23.99 -16.34
N GLU A 19 5.55 -25.27 -16.65
CA GLU A 19 5.51 -26.38 -15.69
C GLU A 19 6.94 -26.88 -15.44
N MET A 20 7.44 -26.69 -14.21
CA MET A 20 8.83 -26.98 -13.85
C MET A 20 8.90 -27.83 -12.57
N PRO A 21 8.58 -29.14 -12.63
CA PRO A 21 8.50 -30.01 -11.45
C PRO A 21 9.84 -30.23 -10.74
N GLY A 22 10.97 -29.96 -11.41
CA GLY A 22 12.30 -30.00 -10.80
C GLY A 22 12.70 -28.71 -10.05
N MET A 23 11.91 -27.63 -10.18
CA MET A 23 12.18 -26.33 -9.55
C MET A 23 11.16 -26.00 -8.45
N TYR A 24 9.88 -26.32 -8.66
CA TYR A 24 8.81 -26.05 -7.70
C TYR A 24 8.42 -27.33 -6.95
N SER A 25 8.16 -27.22 -5.64
CA SER A 25 7.56 -28.32 -4.87
C SER A 25 6.16 -28.62 -5.40
N HIS A 26 5.61 -29.82 -5.15
CA HIS A 26 4.39 -30.29 -5.84
C HIS A 26 3.17 -29.37 -5.80
N ASN A 27 3.04 -28.49 -4.80
CA ASN A 27 1.92 -27.56 -4.67
C ASN A 27 2.34 -26.08 -4.71
N ASP A 28 3.60 -25.78 -5.05
CA ASP A 28 4.07 -24.41 -5.17
C ASP A 28 3.62 -23.82 -6.51
N TYR A 29 3.20 -22.56 -6.50
CA TYR A 29 2.81 -21.81 -7.68
C TYR A 29 3.42 -20.42 -7.62
N ASP A 30 4.05 -19.98 -8.71
CA ASP A 30 4.55 -18.63 -8.85
C ASP A 30 3.71 -17.85 -9.87
N LEU A 31 3.37 -16.61 -9.52
CA LEU A 31 2.60 -15.71 -10.35
C LEU A 31 3.36 -14.40 -10.50
N ALA A 32 3.98 -14.23 -11.65
CA ALA A 32 4.61 -12.98 -12.06
C ALA A 32 3.75 -12.25 -13.10
N GLY A 33 3.90 -10.92 -13.14
CA GLY A 33 3.24 -10.07 -14.12
C GLY A 33 4.12 -8.88 -14.48
N PHE A 34 3.98 -8.41 -15.72
CA PHE A 34 4.66 -7.23 -16.23
C PHE A 34 3.63 -6.21 -16.69
N ALA A 35 3.83 -4.94 -16.35
CA ALA A 35 3.01 -3.83 -16.80
C ALA A 35 3.91 -2.78 -17.46
N VAL A 36 3.43 -2.21 -18.58
CA VAL A 36 4.10 -1.14 -19.32
C VAL A 36 3.16 0.06 -19.41
N GLY A 37 3.72 1.26 -19.26
CA GLY A 37 3.00 2.53 -19.35
C GLY A 37 3.89 3.62 -19.94
N VAL A 38 3.29 4.77 -20.26
CA VAL A 38 3.96 5.95 -20.80
C VAL A 38 3.66 7.17 -19.92
N ALA A 39 4.65 8.04 -19.75
CA ALA A 39 4.51 9.30 -19.04
C ALA A 39 5.31 10.39 -19.73
N GLU A 40 4.84 11.63 -19.64
CA GLU A 40 5.59 12.79 -20.11
C GLU A 40 6.81 13.02 -19.23
N LYS A 41 7.97 13.31 -19.83
CA LYS A 41 9.22 13.52 -19.07
C LYS A 41 9.08 14.66 -18.06
N SER A 42 8.32 15.70 -18.39
CA SER A 42 8.03 16.84 -17.51
C SER A 42 7.21 16.46 -16.26
N GLU A 43 6.52 15.32 -16.27
CA GLU A 43 5.70 14.83 -15.17
C GLU A 43 6.40 13.75 -14.32
N MET A 44 7.60 13.30 -14.71
CA MET A 44 8.30 12.21 -14.04
C MET A 44 9.00 12.63 -12.75
N ASP A 45 9.60 13.83 -12.71
CA ASP A 45 10.34 14.30 -11.54
C ASP A 45 9.39 14.90 -10.48
N ARG A 46 8.66 14.02 -9.80
CA ARG A 46 7.73 14.40 -8.73
C ARG A 46 8.44 14.74 -7.42
N VAL A 47 9.62 14.18 -7.17
CA VAL A 47 10.38 14.39 -5.92
C VAL A 47 10.76 15.86 -5.78
N SER A 48 11.24 16.49 -6.85
CA SER A 48 11.60 17.91 -6.84
C SER A 48 10.42 18.87 -6.68
N MET A 49 9.17 18.37 -6.73
CA MET A 49 7.96 19.17 -6.50
C MET A 49 7.49 19.16 -5.03
N VAL A 50 8.00 18.25 -4.19
CA VAL A 50 7.60 18.14 -2.78
C VAL A 50 8.18 19.31 -1.97
N ARG A 51 7.35 19.93 -1.12
CA ARG A 51 7.72 21.05 -0.25
C ARG A 51 7.24 20.80 1.17
N ALA A 52 7.90 21.43 2.15
CA ALA A 52 7.39 21.51 3.51
C ALA A 52 5.98 22.15 3.50
N GLY A 53 5.11 21.67 4.38
CA GLY A 53 3.71 22.09 4.45
C GLY A 53 2.75 21.30 3.53
N HIS A 54 3.26 20.53 2.56
CA HIS A 54 2.42 19.60 1.81
C HIS A 54 1.76 18.58 2.73
N LYS A 55 0.54 18.18 2.39
CA LYS A 55 -0.29 17.28 3.20
C LYS A 55 -0.20 15.85 2.70
N LEU A 56 -0.36 14.90 3.62
CA LEU A 56 -0.33 13.47 3.36
C LEU A 56 -1.74 12.90 3.46
N ILE A 57 -2.26 12.38 2.36
CA ILE A 57 -3.57 11.73 2.29
C ILE A 57 -3.35 10.23 2.05
N ALA A 58 -3.84 9.40 2.96
CA ALA A 58 -3.84 7.95 2.82
C ALA A 58 -5.05 7.50 2.01
N LEU A 59 -4.84 6.63 1.01
CA LEU A 59 -5.88 5.83 0.39
C LEU A 59 -5.97 4.47 1.11
N PRO A 60 -7.16 4.02 1.54
CA PRO A 60 -7.31 2.79 2.29
C PRO A 60 -6.83 1.56 1.51
N SER A 61 -6.06 0.68 2.16
CA SER A 61 -5.80 -0.67 1.64
C SER A 61 -7.04 -1.56 1.79
N SER A 62 -7.04 -2.70 1.11
CA SER A 62 -8.10 -3.70 1.20
C SER A 62 -7.76 -4.84 2.17
N GLY A 63 -6.58 -4.79 2.81
CA GLY A 63 -6.03 -5.88 3.61
C GLY A 63 -4.49 -5.88 3.51
N LEU A 64 -3.88 -7.07 3.59
CA LEU A 64 -2.43 -7.25 3.50
C LEU A 64 -1.87 -6.85 2.12
N HIS A 65 -2.72 -6.81 1.09
CA HIS A 65 -2.34 -6.72 -0.32
C HIS A 65 -1.50 -7.93 -0.73
N SER A 66 -0.25 -7.74 -1.14
CA SER A 66 0.65 -8.80 -1.60
C SER A 66 1.96 -8.87 -0.80
N ASN A 67 2.03 -8.24 0.37
CA ASN A 67 3.23 -8.18 1.20
C ASN A 67 2.95 -8.63 2.64
N GLY A 68 3.99 -9.10 3.33
CA GLY A 68 3.89 -9.51 4.75
C GLY A 68 3.30 -10.90 5.00
N PHE A 69 2.96 -11.68 3.96
CA PHE A 69 2.36 -13.02 4.10
C PHE A 69 3.24 -14.02 4.86
N SER A 70 4.56 -13.93 4.74
CA SER A 70 5.46 -14.80 5.52
C SER A 70 5.30 -14.57 7.04
N LEU A 71 5.24 -13.31 7.47
CA LEU A 71 5.02 -12.97 8.87
C LEU A 71 3.59 -13.28 9.31
N ALA A 72 2.59 -12.95 8.49
CA ALA A 72 1.19 -13.23 8.79
C ALA A 72 0.93 -14.73 8.97
N ARG A 73 1.45 -15.60 8.08
CA ARG A 73 1.33 -17.06 8.20
C ARG A 73 1.95 -17.58 9.49
N LYS A 74 3.16 -17.10 9.82
CA LYS A 74 3.85 -17.49 11.05
C LYS A 74 3.06 -17.12 12.31
N VAL A 75 2.46 -15.93 12.34
CA VAL A 75 1.67 -15.49 13.49
C VAL A 75 0.34 -16.24 13.58
N LEU A 76 -0.45 -16.22 12.51
CA LEU A 76 -1.81 -16.76 12.53
C LEU A 76 -1.83 -18.29 12.65
N PHE A 77 -0.99 -18.98 11.90
CA PHE A 77 -1.06 -20.45 11.79
C PHE A 77 -0.08 -21.15 12.73
N GLU A 78 1.17 -20.70 12.79
CA GLU A 78 2.17 -21.38 13.63
C GLU A 78 2.08 -20.97 15.11
N LYS A 79 1.90 -19.67 15.40
CA LYS A 79 1.85 -19.15 16.78
C LYS A 79 0.46 -19.25 17.41
N MET A 80 -0.57 -18.83 16.67
CA MET A 80 -1.95 -18.82 17.19
C MET A 80 -2.73 -20.10 16.90
N GLY A 81 -2.27 -20.93 15.96
CA GLY A 81 -2.96 -22.17 15.59
C GLY A 81 -4.31 -21.96 14.91
N MET A 82 -4.55 -20.77 14.33
CA MET A 82 -5.78 -20.49 13.58
C MET A 82 -5.85 -21.36 12.31
N LYS A 83 -7.04 -21.47 11.74
CA LYS A 83 -7.32 -22.16 10.49
C LYS A 83 -7.98 -21.22 9.50
N PHE A 84 -7.95 -21.61 8.23
CA PHE A 84 -8.53 -20.80 7.16
C PHE A 84 -10.04 -20.58 7.31
N GLU A 85 -10.72 -21.55 7.92
CA GLU A 85 -12.17 -21.59 8.11
C GLU A 85 -12.64 -20.90 9.40
N ASP A 86 -11.71 -20.51 10.28
CA ASP A 86 -12.05 -19.84 11.53
C ASP A 86 -12.79 -18.52 11.24
N ASP A 87 -13.80 -18.22 12.05
CA ASP A 87 -14.54 -16.96 11.93
C ASP A 87 -13.63 -15.78 12.26
N PHE A 88 -13.56 -14.82 11.33
CA PHE A 88 -12.89 -13.56 11.50
C PHE A 88 -13.79 -12.43 11.02
N ASN A 89 -14.44 -11.75 11.97
CA ASN A 89 -15.43 -10.69 11.71
C ASN A 89 -16.62 -11.16 10.86
N GLY A 90 -17.15 -12.34 11.15
CA GLY A 90 -18.36 -12.87 10.52
C GLY A 90 -18.16 -13.52 9.15
N LYS A 91 -16.90 -13.83 8.79
CA LYS A 91 -16.54 -14.58 7.58
C LYS A 91 -15.28 -15.41 7.80
N PRO A 92 -15.02 -16.46 6.99
CA PRO A 92 -13.79 -17.24 7.09
C PRO A 92 -12.52 -16.38 6.98
N LEU A 93 -11.52 -16.65 7.82
CA LEU A 93 -10.23 -15.95 7.82
C LEU A 93 -9.60 -15.88 6.41
N ILE A 94 -9.69 -16.96 5.64
CA ILE A 94 -9.15 -17.03 4.28
C ILE A 94 -9.71 -15.95 3.35
N GLU A 95 -10.98 -15.56 3.50
CA GLU A 95 -11.57 -14.50 2.68
C GLU A 95 -10.93 -13.13 2.96
N THR A 96 -10.55 -12.89 4.22
CA THR A 96 -9.81 -11.68 4.60
C THR A 96 -8.38 -11.72 4.05
N LEU A 97 -7.70 -12.85 4.17
CA LEU A 97 -6.32 -13.00 3.71
C LEU A 97 -6.19 -12.93 2.18
N LEU A 98 -7.18 -13.46 1.45
CA LEU A 98 -7.22 -13.46 -0.02
C LEU A 98 -7.99 -12.27 -0.61
N THR A 99 -8.34 -11.26 0.19
CA THR A 99 -8.95 -10.05 -0.34
C THR A 99 -7.99 -9.41 -1.36
N PRO A 100 -8.40 -9.23 -2.64
CA PRO A 100 -7.48 -8.75 -3.68
C PRO A 100 -6.87 -7.39 -3.37
N THR A 101 -5.61 -7.20 -3.80
CA THR A 101 -4.94 -5.88 -3.74
C THR A 101 -5.77 -4.85 -4.47
N ARG A 102 -6.12 -3.76 -3.77
CA ARG A 102 -6.87 -2.64 -4.35
C ARG A 102 -6.06 -1.94 -5.45
N ILE A 103 -6.74 -1.61 -6.55
CA ILE A 103 -6.16 -0.92 -7.71
C ILE A 103 -6.59 0.55 -7.68
N TYR A 104 -5.62 1.47 -7.71
CA TYR A 104 -5.84 2.93 -7.54
C TYR A 104 -5.86 3.73 -8.84
N VAL A 105 -5.83 3.08 -10.01
CA VAL A 105 -5.62 3.78 -11.30
C VAL A 105 -6.71 4.82 -11.59
N LYS A 106 -7.98 4.49 -11.37
CA LYS A 106 -9.10 5.41 -11.63
C LYS A 106 -9.04 6.64 -10.73
N THR A 107 -8.81 6.44 -9.43
CA THR A 107 -8.60 7.51 -8.44
C THR A 107 -7.41 8.39 -8.83
N PHE A 108 -6.30 7.79 -9.24
CA PHE A 108 -5.13 8.54 -9.72
C PHE A 108 -5.46 9.40 -10.95
N LYS A 109 -6.16 8.84 -11.96
CA LYS A 109 -6.53 9.58 -13.17
C LYS A 109 -7.42 10.79 -12.86
N GLU A 110 -8.38 10.63 -11.97
CA GLU A 110 -9.28 11.71 -11.56
C GLU A 110 -8.55 12.83 -10.80
N LEU A 111 -7.53 12.48 -10.02
CA LEU A 111 -6.83 13.39 -9.11
C LEU A 111 -5.45 13.83 -9.59
N LYS A 112 -4.99 13.40 -10.76
CA LYS A 112 -3.60 13.56 -11.24
C LYS A 112 -3.05 14.98 -11.06
N ASN A 113 -3.87 15.99 -11.36
CA ASN A 113 -3.50 17.41 -11.31
C ASN A 113 -3.42 18.00 -9.89
N HIS A 114 -3.94 17.30 -8.89
CA HIS A 114 -3.94 17.68 -7.48
C HIS A 114 -2.89 16.92 -6.66
N ILE A 115 -2.21 15.96 -7.29
CA ILE A 115 -1.16 15.15 -6.67
C ILE A 115 0.19 15.75 -7.00
N VAL A 116 1.00 15.98 -5.97
CA VAL A 116 2.41 16.40 -6.10
C VAL A 116 3.29 15.17 -6.29
N ALA A 117 3.14 14.19 -5.40
CA ALA A 117 3.85 12.91 -5.44
C ALA A 117 2.98 11.81 -4.81
N LEU A 118 3.33 10.54 -5.01
CA LEU A 118 2.59 9.43 -4.43
C LEU A 118 3.51 8.25 -4.09
N ALA A 119 3.27 7.62 -2.95
CA ALA A 119 3.99 6.42 -2.51
C ALA A 119 3.03 5.23 -2.42
N HIS A 120 3.32 4.17 -3.17
CA HIS A 120 2.62 2.89 -3.03
C HIS A 120 3.19 2.12 -1.85
N ILE A 121 2.35 1.75 -0.89
CA ILE A 121 2.79 1.12 0.37
C ILE A 121 2.81 -0.39 0.17
N THR A 122 4.00 -0.94 -0.05
CA THR A 122 4.25 -2.36 -0.33
C THR A 122 5.17 -2.95 0.74
N GLY A 123 6.10 -3.84 0.39
CA GLY A 123 7.13 -4.33 1.31
C GLY A 123 7.94 -3.16 1.87
N GLY A 124 8.24 -3.21 3.17
CA GLY A 124 8.87 -2.09 3.91
C GLY A 124 7.86 -1.09 4.49
N GLY A 125 6.57 -1.25 4.21
CA GLY A 125 5.49 -0.48 4.83
C GLY A 125 5.60 1.02 4.60
N ILE A 126 5.01 1.83 5.48
CA ILE A 126 4.98 3.29 5.32
C ILE A 126 6.40 3.87 5.47
N VAL A 127 7.15 3.35 6.45
CA VAL A 127 8.45 3.88 6.86
C VAL A 127 9.53 3.74 5.79
N GLU A 128 9.51 2.70 4.96
CA GLU A 128 10.48 2.54 3.87
C GLU A 128 9.99 3.06 2.51
N ASN A 129 8.67 3.07 2.26
CA ASN A 129 8.14 3.49 0.95
C ASN A 129 7.95 4.99 0.83
N LEU A 130 7.45 5.68 1.86
CA LEU A 130 7.16 7.11 1.78
C LEU A 130 8.42 7.98 1.59
N PRO A 131 9.58 7.70 2.22
CA PRO A 131 10.80 8.48 1.99
C PRO A 131 11.29 8.45 0.53
N ARG A 132 10.88 7.45 -0.26
CA ARG A 132 11.29 7.32 -1.67
C ARG A 132 10.80 8.49 -2.53
N VAL A 133 9.75 9.18 -2.10
CA VAL A 133 9.20 10.36 -2.79
C VAL A 133 9.59 11.70 -2.16
N LEU A 134 10.46 11.70 -1.15
CA LEU A 134 10.90 12.91 -0.45
C LEU A 134 12.29 13.38 -0.95
N PRO A 135 12.51 14.69 -1.07
CA PRO A 135 13.84 15.30 -1.12
C PRO A 135 14.67 15.00 0.14
N GLU A 136 16.00 15.14 0.03
CA GLU A 136 16.94 14.84 1.11
C GLU A 136 16.73 15.67 2.39
N ASN A 137 16.18 16.89 2.24
CA ASN A 137 15.98 17.87 3.32
C ASN A 137 14.55 17.94 3.85
N LEU A 138 13.69 16.97 3.49
CA LEU A 138 12.30 16.91 3.95
C LEU A 138 12.00 15.56 4.61
N ARG A 139 11.17 15.60 5.65
CA ARG A 139 10.64 14.43 6.36
C ARG A 139 9.13 14.38 6.28
N ALA A 140 8.56 13.18 6.31
CA ALA A 140 7.12 12.99 6.45
C ALA A 140 6.79 12.73 7.93
N GLU A 141 5.85 13.49 8.48
CA GLU A 141 5.29 13.26 9.81
C GLU A 141 3.88 12.70 9.66
N ILE A 142 3.69 11.48 10.15
CA ILE A 142 2.44 10.74 10.05
C ILE A 142 1.86 10.61 11.45
N LYS A 143 0.66 11.16 11.65
CA LYS A 143 -0.11 11.02 12.88
C LYS A 143 -0.61 9.59 12.97
N LYS A 144 -0.09 8.83 13.92
CA LYS A 144 -0.35 7.40 14.01
C LYS A 144 -1.82 7.09 14.30
N ASP A 145 -2.45 7.90 15.15
CA ASP A 145 -3.88 7.83 15.51
C ASP A 145 -4.82 8.15 14.33
N ALA A 146 -4.32 8.84 13.30
CA ALA A 146 -5.09 9.10 12.08
C ALA A 146 -5.14 7.89 11.13
N ILE A 147 -4.27 6.89 11.31
CA ILE A 147 -4.26 5.68 10.47
C ILE A 147 -5.46 4.80 10.81
N LYS A 148 -6.27 4.50 9.80
CA LYS A 148 -7.40 3.57 9.93
C LYS A 148 -6.89 2.13 9.81
N VAL A 149 -6.37 1.60 10.91
CA VAL A 149 -5.85 0.23 10.98
C VAL A 149 -6.98 -0.77 10.77
N LEU A 150 -6.76 -1.75 9.89
CA LEU A 150 -7.74 -2.82 9.64
C LEU A 150 -7.64 -3.90 10.73
N PRO A 151 -8.75 -4.59 11.09
CA PRO A 151 -8.78 -5.57 12.17
C PRO A 151 -7.73 -6.68 12.06
N ILE A 152 -7.36 -7.08 10.84
CA ILE A 152 -6.34 -8.12 10.64
C ILE A 152 -4.97 -7.67 11.15
N PHE A 153 -4.63 -6.38 11.03
CA PHE A 153 -3.39 -5.83 11.55
C PHE A 153 -3.45 -5.66 13.07
N GLU A 154 -4.62 -5.30 13.61
CA GLU A 154 -4.82 -5.25 15.06
C GLU A 154 -4.59 -6.63 15.68
N LEU A 155 -5.13 -7.69 15.07
CA LEU A 155 -4.90 -9.07 15.50
C LEU A 155 -3.41 -9.44 15.46
N LEU A 156 -2.73 -9.17 14.35
CA LEU A 156 -1.30 -9.47 14.20
C LEU A 156 -0.43 -8.68 15.19
N SER A 157 -0.79 -7.43 15.50
CA SER A 157 -0.04 -6.55 16.40
C SER A 157 0.01 -7.06 17.85
N GLN A 158 -0.89 -7.95 18.26
CA GLN A 158 -0.85 -8.59 19.58
C GLN A 158 0.36 -9.53 19.75
N HIS A 159 1.03 -9.86 18.65
CA HIS A 159 2.08 -10.87 18.61
C HIS A 159 3.35 -10.42 17.89
N VAL A 160 3.39 -9.19 17.40
CA VAL A 160 4.48 -8.60 16.62
C VAL A 160 4.77 -7.20 17.16
N GLU A 161 6.05 -6.92 17.38
CA GLU A 161 6.50 -5.59 17.78
C GLU A 161 6.03 -4.51 16.80
N GLU A 162 5.62 -3.37 17.34
CA GLU A 162 5.01 -2.30 16.54
C GLU A 162 5.88 -1.81 15.38
N ASN A 163 7.18 -1.63 15.62
CA ASN A 163 8.10 -1.21 14.57
C ASN A 163 8.15 -2.22 13.41
N GLU A 164 8.05 -3.51 13.71
CA GLU A 164 8.01 -4.56 12.70
C GLU A 164 6.64 -4.58 12.00
N MET A 165 5.54 -4.26 12.69
CA MET A 165 4.22 -4.10 12.05
C MET A 165 4.24 -3.03 10.96
N TYR A 166 4.75 -1.83 11.27
CA TYR A 166 4.81 -0.71 10.31
C TYR A 166 5.85 -0.88 9.20
N ARG A 167 6.77 -1.83 9.36
CA ARG A 167 7.77 -2.21 8.35
C ARG A 167 7.30 -3.35 7.46
N ALA A 168 6.62 -4.35 8.04
CA ALA A 168 6.17 -5.53 7.31
C ALA A 168 4.84 -5.30 6.58
N PHE A 169 3.97 -4.45 7.13
CA PHE A 169 2.61 -4.26 6.65
C PHE A 169 2.30 -2.82 6.27
N ASN A 170 1.25 -2.68 5.48
CA ASN A 170 0.71 -1.39 5.06
C ASN A 170 -0.19 -0.72 6.12
N MET A 171 -0.55 -1.46 7.18
CA MET A 171 -1.33 -0.99 8.34
C MET A 171 -2.69 -0.34 8.00
N GLY A 172 -3.28 -0.66 6.84
CA GLY A 172 -4.54 -0.07 6.37
C GLY A 172 -4.36 1.05 5.34
N VAL A 173 -3.11 1.42 5.01
CA VAL A 173 -2.79 2.46 4.03
C VAL A 173 -2.20 1.83 2.79
N GLY A 174 -2.94 1.77 1.68
CA GLY A 174 -2.40 1.17 0.46
C GLY A 174 -1.56 2.14 -0.37
N MET A 175 -1.89 3.42 -0.35
CA MET A 175 -1.16 4.46 -1.07
C MET A 175 -1.21 5.77 -0.28
N ILE A 176 -0.14 6.56 -0.35
CA ILE A 176 -0.10 7.90 0.22
C ILE A 176 0.05 8.90 -0.91
N LEU A 177 -0.81 9.90 -0.94
CA LEU A 177 -0.74 11.05 -1.82
C LEU A 177 -0.12 12.22 -1.06
N VAL A 178 0.90 12.84 -1.66
CA VAL A 178 1.44 14.13 -1.24
C VAL A 178 0.72 15.19 -2.06
N VAL A 179 0.03 16.11 -1.38
CA VAL A 179 -0.79 17.15 -2.03
C VAL A 179 -0.47 18.51 -1.43
N LYS A 180 -0.77 19.59 -2.15
CA LYS A 180 -0.73 20.92 -1.56
C LYS A 180 -1.89 21.11 -0.59
N ASP A 181 -1.75 22.04 0.35
CA ASP A 181 -2.81 22.36 1.32
C ASP A 181 -4.12 22.78 0.61
N GLU A 182 -4.02 23.60 -0.44
CA GLU A 182 -5.15 24.05 -1.26
C GLU A 182 -5.91 22.92 -1.98
N ASP A 183 -5.24 21.80 -2.25
CA ASP A 183 -5.81 20.66 -2.99
C ASP A 183 -6.50 19.62 -2.08
N VAL A 184 -6.32 19.71 -0.75
CA VAL A 184 -6.81 18.71 0.21
C VAL A 184 -8.32 18.49 0.09
N ALA A 185 -9.11 19.57 0.09
CA ALA A 185 -10.57 19.47 0.03
C ALA A 185 -11.04 18.79 -1.27
N THR A 186 -10.40 19.12 -2.40
CA THR A 186 -10.72 18.51 -3.69
C THR A 186 -10.39 17.02 -3.70
N VAL A 187 -9.23 16.64 -3.17
CA VAL A 187 -8.80 15.23 -3.11
C VAL A 187 -9.72 14.41 -2.19
N LEU A 188 -10.08 14.93 -1.03
CA LEU A 188 -10.96 14.23 -0.08
C LEU A 188 -12.41 14.11 -0.58
N SER A 189 -12.90 15.06 -1.38
CA SER A 189 -14.26 14.99 -1.94
C SER A 189 -14.41 13.99 -3.10
N LYS A 190 -13.30 13.63 -3.76
CA LYS A 190 -13.26 12.74 -4.93
C LYS A 190 -12.56 11.40 -4.66
N SER A 191 -12.26 11.11 -3.40
CA SER A 191 -11.70 9.83 -2.99
C SER A 191 -12.24 9.41 -1.64
N ASP A 192 -11.96 8.17 -1.24
CA ASP A 192 -12.14 7.69 0.12
C ASP A 192 -10.88 7.89 0.98
N GLY A 193 -10.01 8.81 0.55
CA GLY A 193 -8.79 9.15 1.24
C GLY A 193 -9.06 9.87 2.57
N TYR A 194 -8.05 9.88 3.43
CA TYR A 194 -8.10 10.59 4.70
C TYR A 194 -6.73 11.21 5.04
N LEU A 195 -6.76 12.38 5.68
CA LEU A 195 -5.55 13.10 6.06
C LEU A 195 -4.83 12.35 7.19
N ILE A 196 -3.54 12.06 7.00
CA ILE A 196 -2.71 11.33 7.97
C ILE A 196 -1.51 12.11 8.45
N GLY A 197 -1.21 13.28 7.88
CA GLY A 197 0.00 14.00 8.26
C GLY A 197 0.41 15.07 7.27
N GLU A 198 1.67 15.46 7.36
CA GLU A 198 2.26 16.51 6.52
C GLU A 198 3.77 16.33 6.35
N ILE A 199 4.31 17.07 5.39
CA ILE A 199 5.75 17.16 5.13
C ILE A 199 6.34 18.30 5.94
N LYS A 200 7.47 18.04 6.59
CA LYS A 200 8.26 19.01 7.37
C LYS A 200 9.69 19.08 6.85
N GLU A 201 10.40 20.12 7.24
CA GLU A 201 11.86 20.16 7.11
C GLU A 201 12.48 19.09 8.03
N GLY A 202 13.52 18.43 7.55
CA GLY A 202 14.21 17.40 8.34
C GLY A 202 15.01 16.44 7.48
N LYS A 203 15.60 15.43 8.13
CA LYS A 203 16.25 14.33 7.42
C LYS A 203 15.23 13.56 6.58
N ARG A 204 15.64 13.06 5.42
CA ARG A 204 14.80 12.17 4.59
C ARG A 204 14.38 10.91 5.32
N GLU A 205 13.20 10.95 5.91
CA GLU A 205 12.59 9.85 6.67
C GLU A 205 11.07 10.01 6.75
N ALA A 206 10.39 8.94 7.17
CA ALA A 206 8.98 8.96 7.51
C ALA A 206 8.87 8.53 8.98
N VAL A 207 8.31 9.41 9.81
CA VAL A 207 8.18 9.21 11.26
C VAL A 207 6.71 9.15 11.65
N LEU A 208 6.39 8.15 12.48
CA LEU A 208 5.11 8.05 13.14
C LEU A 208 5.17 8.89 14.41
N ILE A 209 4.27 9.87 14.53
CA ILE A 209 4.13 10.77 15.68
C ILE A 209 2.79 10.59 16.38
#